data_AF-A0A819A1H2-F1
#
_entry.id   AF-A0A819A1H2-F1
#
_cell.length_a   1.000
_cell.length_b   1.000
_cell.length_c   1.000
_cell.angle_alpha   90.00
_cell.angle_beta   90.00
_cell.angle_gamma   90.00
#
_symmetry.space_group_name_H-M   'P 1'
#
loop_
_entity.id
_entity.type
_entity.pdbx_description
1 polymer ?
#
loop_
_entity_poly.entity_id
_entity_poly.type
_entity_poly.pdbx_seq_one_letter_code
_entity_poly.pdbx_strand_id
1 'polypeptide(L)'
;MFDFLSLNVFHQDLNEAYTTGRLSCEDGSALRYIDYAIIEQQTPMTAASTFWLDSLRDCKIDHHLSLPFDRHRVSDEHRTGRGISASFSFSEHLSRTFIAYASMSKITLENMALASYYAFLFKLTNGEKDLCIGMNTRGRYKPELMPIIGMFVNVIPLRCKLDPCWSFARLVKEVHQMATDSSHYSYFPLQRILAQHPLVSKPAFLDTSFQFDSNTTQNMSNEIILDDVREVLSNKLLTKLRKHTPKECRMWNLYGPAETSIISTYHIVDSCSDKTTIPIGRPLPNYCCIIHDEFRQPVIVDQQGELLVGGVGVFAGYLGRDDLTAKALVEINGVMYYRTGDLVRMDSSGLIYYISRKDYQVKLHGQRIEVGEIERCLLDTHITTCIVVKWGDDHLVAYVQGSGINENDLRKHCHSRLPSFMIPSMFVVLDQLPLTANGKVDRKRLPVPDFSSLSTLTSNTYNVPRTGMEEYVHDLWCRVLQIAGKKISTTIEFLTIGGHSLLFIQLYHHYQSIFGFDSQMLPITPFLQRATISEHAKLLEKIKFADIKPKVWQSLHINEGQEYFFGDK
;
A
#
# COMPACT_ATOMS: atom_id res chain seq x y z
N MET A 1 9.71 -13.35 23.34
CA MET A 1 8.88 -13.05 22.16
C MET A 1 8.88 -14.30 21.29
N PHE A 2 7.73 -14.91 21.05
CA PHE A 2 7.59 -16.16 20.31
C PHE A 2 6.29 -16.16 19.51
N ASP A 3 6.21 -16.98 18.47
CA ASP A 3 5.06 -17.04 17.56
C ASP A 3 3.86 -17.83 18.12
N PHE A 4 2.73 -17.78 17.41
CA PHE A 4 1.50 -18.45 17.84
C PHE A 4 1.65 -19.96 18.00
N LEU A 5 2.48 -20.62 17.17
CA LEU A 5 2.69 -22.06 17.32
C LEU A 5 3.53 -22.39 18.57
N SER A 6 4.50 -21.54 18.90
CA SER A 6 5.26 -21.65 20.15
C SER A 6 4.38 -21.47 21.38
N LEU A 7 3.27 -20.72 21.29
CA LEU A 7 2.31 -20.61 22.38
C LEU A 7 1.67 -21.96 22.72
N ASN A 8 1.38 -22.79 21.70
CA ASN A 8 0.83 -24.13 21.95
C ASN A 8 1.84 -25.04 22.65
N VAL A 9 3.11 -25.00 22.22
CA VAL A 9 4.20 -25.73 22.88
C VAL A 9 4.36 -25.26 24.32
N PHE A 10 4.41 -23.95 24.53
CA PHE A 10 4.48 -23.35 25.85
C PHE A 10 3.30 -23.76 26.75
N HIS A 11 2.07 -23.76 26.24
CA HIS A 11 0.91 -24.21 26.99
C HIS A 11 0.97 -25.69 27.34
N GLN A 12 1.47 -26.52 26.43
CA GLN A 12 1.65 -27.94 26.68
C GLN A 12 2.68 -28.18 27.79
N ASP A 13 3.85 -27.55 27.70
CA ASP A 13 4.92 -27.65 28.71
C ASP A 13 4.46 -27.10 30.06
N LEU A 14 3.71 -25.99 30.06
CA LEU A 14 3.16 -25.40 31.28
C LEU A 14 2.12 -26.33 31.93
N ASN A 15 1.25 -26.96 31.15
CA ASN A 15 0.27 -27.92 31.66
C ASN A 15 0.95 -29.18 32.20
N GLU A 16 1.99 -29.67 31.53
CA GLU A 16 2.78 -30.81 32.00
C GLU A 16 3.49 -30.47 33.32
N ALA A 17 4.13 -29.31 33.40
CA ALA A 17 4.78 -28.84 34.62
C ALA A 17 3.78 -28.65 35.77
N TYR A 18 2.61 -28.10 35.48
CA TYR A 18 1.54 -27.91 36.47
C TYR A 18 0.99 -29.24 37.00
N THR A 19 0.84 -30.24 36.13
CA THR A 19 0.25 -31.55 36.50
C THR A 19 1.24 -32.51 37.14
N THR A 20 2.51 -32.47 36.73
CA THR A 20 3.55 -33.42 37.18
C THR A 20 4.54 -32.83 38.18
N GLY A 21 4.59 -31.50 38.32
CA GLY A 21 5.58 -30.80 39.14
C GLY A 21 7.01 -30.83 38.57
N ARG A 22 7.20 -31.27 37.31
CA ARG A 22 8.51 -31.33 36.64
C ARG A 22 8.50 -30.50 35.37
N LEU A 23 9.58 -29.76 35.12
CA LEU A 23 9.78 -29.07 33.86
C LEU A 23 10.38 -30.04 32.83
N SER A 24 9.81 -30.10 31.63
CA SER A 24 10.20 -31.00 30.54
C SER A 24 11.62 -30.75 29.97
N CYS A 25 12.39 -29.79 30.52
CA CYS A 25 13.61 -29.21 29.95
C CYS A 25 14.93 -29.65 30.64
N GLU A 26 14.92 -30.61 31.55
CA GLU A 26 16.11 -30.92 32.37
C GLU A 26 17.30 -31.56 31.62
N ASP A 27 17.11 -32.09 30.41
CA ASP A 27 18.16 -32.90 29.74
C ASP A 27 19.16 -32.13 28.85
N GLY A 28 19.09 -30.79 28.77
CA GLY A 28 20.12 -29.93 28.14
C GLY A 28 20.46 -30.19 26.65
N SER A 29 19.77 -31.14 26.00
CA SER A 29 20.04 -31.65 24.66
C SER A 29 19.10 -31.09 23.58
N ALA A 30 18.16 -30.24 23.98
CA ALA A 30 17.19 -29.63 23.07
C ALA A 30 17.80 -28.44 22.31
N LEU A 31 17.69 -28.46 20.98
CA LEU A 31 18.06 -27.34 20.10
C LEU A 31 17.31 -26.08 20.55
N ARG A 32 18.03 -25.00 20.88
CA ARG A 32 17.40 -23.73 21.27
C ARG A 32 17.18 -22.86 20.05
N TYR A 33 16.26 -21.90 20.16
CA TYR A 33 16.00 -20.95 19.08
C TYR A 33 17.24 -20.14 18.66
N ILE A 34 18.15 -19.83 19.59
CA ILE A 34 19.40 -19.14 19.26
C ILE A 34 20.32 -20.00 18.39
N ASP A 35 20.35 -21.32 18.64
CA ASP A 35 21.16 -22.26 17.87
C ASP A 35 20.61 -22.35 16.43
N TYR A 36 19.27 -22.39 16.27
CA TYR A 36 18.61 -22.24 14.97
C TYR A 36 19.00 -20.95 14.25
N ALA A 37 18.92 -19.80 14.92
CA ALA A 37 19.22 -18.50 14.31
C ALA A 37 20.68 -18.40 13.81
N ILE A 38 21.63 -18.99 14.54
CA ILE A 38 23.04 -19.06 14.12
C ILE A 38 23.18 -19.95 12.89
N ILE A 39 22.59 -21.15 12.92
CA ILE A 39 22.63 -22.10 11.80
C ILE A 39 22.01 -21.49 10.54
N GLU A 40 20.86 -20.82 10.66
CA GLU A 40 20.18 -20.16 9.55
C GLU A 40 21.04 -19.06 8.92
N GLN A 41 21.74 -18.26 9.74
CA GLN A 41 22.63 -17.21 9.23
C GLN A 41 23.82 -17.76 8.45
N GLN A 42 24.37 -18.91 8.89
CA GLN A 42 25.56 -19.52 8.30
C GLN A 42 25.24 -20.44 7.11
N THR A 43 23.99 -20.90 6.97
CA THR A 43 23.60 -21.82 5.91
C THR A 43 23.51 -21.09 4.56
N PRO A 44 24.31 -21.46 3.54
CA PRO A 44 24.19 -20.89 2.22
C PRO A 44 22.92 -21.43 1.55
N MET A 45 21.92 -20.56 1.39
CA MET A 45 20.61 -20.90 0.81
C MET A 45 20.56 -20.56 -0.69
N THR A 46 21.54 -21.01 -1.47
CA THR A 46 21.69 -20.65 -2.89
C THR A 46 20.51 -21.10 -3.74
N ALA A 47 20.03 -22.34 -3.58
CA ALA A 47 18.88 -22.83 -4.33
C ALA A 47 17.59 -22.01 -4.08
N ALA A 48 17.33 -21.66 -2.82
CA ALA A 48 16.18 -20.82 -2.46
C ALA A 48 16.33 -19.40 -3.02
N SER A 49 17.52 -18.82 -2.91
CA SER A 49 17.83 -17.50 -3.48
C SER A 49 17.60 -17.47 -4.99
N THR A 50 18.11 -18.45 -5.73
CA THR A 50 17.88 -18.57 -7.19
C THR A 50 16.39 -18.71 -7.51
N PHE A 51 15.68 -19.60 -6.82
CA PHE A 51 14.24 -19.77 -7.03
C PHE A 51 13.45 -18.46 -6.85
N TRP A 52 13.72 -17.72 -5.78
CA TRP A 52 13.01 -16.46 -5.51
C TRP A 52 13.39 -15.36 -6.49
N LEU A 53 14.66 -15.27 -6.88
CA LEU A 53 15.12 -14.34 -7.92
C LEU A 53 14.47 -14.63 -9.27
N ASP A 54 14.27 -15.90 -9.62
CA ASP A 54 13.67 -16.29 -10.89
C ASP A 54 12.15 -16.09 -10.89
N SER A 55 11.48 -16.51 -9.82
CA SER A 55 10.01 -16.42 -9.69
C SER A 55 9.51 -14.97 -9.66
N LEU A 56 10.34 -14.05 -9.14
CA LEU A 56 9.97 -12.66 -8.95
C LEU A 56 10.71 -11.70 -9.88
N ARG A 57 11.61 -12.17 -10.75
CA ARG A 57 12.57 -11.32 -11.50
C ARG A 57 11.99 -10.03 -12.10
N ASP A 58 10.81 -10.13 -12.69
CA ASP A 58 10.07 -9.05 -13.36
C ASP A 58 8.85 -8.55 -12.55
N CYS A 59 8.65 -9.04 -11.34
CA CYS A 59 7.62 -8.61 -10.41
C CYS A 59 8.02 -7.28 -9.80
N LYS A 60 7.13 -6.28 -9.89
CA LYS A 60 7.30 -5.06 -9.09
C LYS A 60 6.73 -5.30 -7.71
N ILE A 61 7.48 -5.99 -6.85
CA ILE A 61 6.98 -6.37 -5.51
C ILE A 61 6.78 -5.16 -4.59
N ASP A 62 7.39 -4.02 -4.92
CA ASP A 62 7.17 -2.71 -4.31
C ASP A 62 6.00 -1.94 -4.97
N HIS A 63 5.36 -2.51 -5.99
CA HIS A 63 4.15 -1.95 -6.58
C HIS A 63 2.93 -2.35 -5.76
N HIS A 64 2.18 -1.33 -5.35
CA HIS A 64 0.91 -1.50 -4.67
C HIS A 64 -0.20 -1.98 -5.59
N LEU A 65 -1.04 -2.88 -5.08
CA LEU A 65 -2.23 -3.34 -5.75
C LEU A 65 -3.24 -2.20 -5.90
N SER A 66 -3.95 -2.17 -7.02
CA SER A 66 -4.98 -1.16 -7.31
C SER A 66 -6.29 -1.42 -6.56
N LEU A 67 -6.22 -1.57 -5.22
CA LEU A 67 -7.38 -1.86 -4.39
C LEU A 67 -8.31 -0.63 -4.25
N PRO A 68 -9.64 -0.83 -4.20
CA PRO A 68 -10.55 0.25 -3.87
C PRO A 68 -10.40 0.60 -2.38
N PHE A 69 -10.10 1.87 -2.10
CA PHE A 69 -9.99 2.36 -0.72
C PHE A 69 -11.16 3.31 -0.38
N ASP A 70 -11.69 3.19 0.84
CA ASP A 70 -12.64 4.19 1.38
C ASP A 70 -11.95 5.50 1.76
N ARG A 71 -10.66 5.45 2.08
CA ARG A 71 -9.81 6.57 2.52
C ARG A 71 -8.51 6.61 1.74
N HIS A 72 -7.90 7.79 1.72
CA HIS A 72 -6.55 7.95 1.19
C HIS A 72 -5.55 7.06 1.92
N ARG A 73 -4.68 6.44 1.15
CA ARG A 73 -3.60 5.61 1.67
C ARG A 73 -2.55 6.53 2.30
N VAL A 74 -2.30 6.36 3.59
CA VAL A 74 -1.18 7.04 4.27
C VAL A 74 0.15 6.48 3.78
N SER A 75 1.21 7.29 3.80
CA SER A 75 2.56 6.81 3.48
C SER A 75 3.00 5.71 4.45
N ASP A 76 3.87 4.81 3.99
CA ASP A 76 4.31 3.66 4.77
C ASP A 76 4.94 4.05 6.12
N GLU A 77 5.58 5.23 6.18
CA GLU A 77 6.16 5.80 7.40
C GLU A 77 5.12 6.18 8.47
N HIS A 78 3.88 6.48 8.07
CA HIS A 78 2.79 6.88 8.96
C HIS A 78 1.77 5.75 9.18
N ARG A 79 2.07 4.53 8.72
CA ARG A 79 1.17 3.38 8.88
C ARG A 79 1.03 3.02 10.36
N THR A 80 -0.20 3.02 10.85
CA THR A 80 -0.51 2.57 12.24
C THR A 80 -0.86 1.08 12.25
N GLY A 81 -0.67 0.40 13.39
CA GLY A 81 -1.14 -0.98 13.60
C GLY A 81 -2.64 -1.12 13.87
N ARG A 82 -3.45 -0.07 13.62
CA ARG A 82 -4.91 -0.12 13.80
C ARG A 82 -5.55 -0.91 12.67
N GLY A 83 -6.44 -1.83 13.02
CA GLY A 83 -7.19 -2.65 12.05
C GLY A 83 -8.52 -3.14 12.63
N ILE A 84 -9.35 -3.72 11.77
CA ILE A 84 -10.62 -4.36 12.11
C ILE A 84 -10.61 -5.80 11.58
N SER A 85 -11.31 -6.70 12.27
CA SER A 85 -11.54 -8.07 11.82
C SER A 85 -13.00 -8.24 11.43
N ALA A 86 -13.25 -8.74 10.23
CA ALA A 86 -14.59 -9.12 9.77
C ALA A 86 -14.66 -10.64 9.64
N SER A 87 -15.66 -11.26 10.26
CA SER A 87 -15.90 -12.70 10.19
C SER A 87 -17.18 -12.98 9.43
N PHE A 88 -17.16 -14.00 8.58
CA PHE A 88 -18.34 -14.47 7.86
C PHE A 88 -18.24 -15.99 7.67
N SER A 89 -19.39 -16.62 7.37
CA SER A 89 -19.46 -18.05 7.12
C SER A 89 -20.08 -18.33 5.75
N PHE A 90 -19.66 -19.43 5.13
CA PHE A 90 -20.26 -19.93 3.91
C PHE A 90 -21.44 -20.86 4.23
N SER A 91 -22.41 -20.93 3.32
CA SER A 91 -23.53 -21.87 3.49
C SER A 91 -23.04 -23.32 3.46
N GLU A 92 -23.74 -24.20 4.16
CA GLU A 92 -23.38 -25.62 4.23
C GLU A 92 -23.28 -26.27 2.84
N HIS A 93 -24.20 -25.93 1.94
CA HIS A 93 -24.19 -26.41 0.57
C HIS A 93 -22.92 -25.99 -0.19
N LEU A 94 -22.52 -24.71 -0.06
CA LEU A 94 -21.31 -24.20 -0.70
C LEU A 94 -20.07 -24.88 -0.13
N SER A 95 -19.96 -24.97 1.20
CA SER A 95 -18.82 -25.62 1.86
C SER A 95 -18.68 -27.09 1.46
N ARG A 96 -19.79 -27.86 1.43
CA ARG A 96 -19.76 -29.27 0.97
C ARG A 96 -19.31 -29.39 -0.49
N THR A 97 -19.81 -28.52 -1.36
CA THR A 97 -19.44 -28.51 -2.78
C THR A 97 -17.95 -28.18 -2.96
N PHE A 98 -17.45 -27.21 -2.19
CA PHE A 98 -16.06 -26.78 -2.21
C PHE A 98 -15.12 -27.90 -1.75
N ILE A 99 -15.44 -28.57 -0.64
CA ILE A 99 -14.69 -29.73 -0.12
C ILE A 99 -14.71 -30.90 -1.11
N ALA A 100 -15.88 -31.21 -1.69
CA ALA A 100 -16.02 -32.29 -2.67
C ALA A 100 -15.16 -32.03 -3.91
N TYR A 101 -15.16 -30.80 -4.44
CA TYR A 101 -14.35 -30.44 -5.59
C TYR A 101 -12.84 -30.54 -5.31
N ALA A 102 -12.40 -30.04 -4.15
CA ALA A 102 -11.00 -30.16 -3.72
C ALA A 102 -10.55 -31.62 -3.67
N SER A 103 -11.38 -32.49 -3.07
CA SER A 103 -11.14 -33.94 -2.99
C SER A 103 -11.09 -34.59 -4.39
N MET A 104 -12.08 -34.32 -5.25
CA MET A 104 -12.14 -34.88 -6.62
C MET A 104 -10.97 -34.43 -7.48
N SER A 105 -10.50 -33.20 -7.32
CA SER A 105 -9.41 -32.62 -8.10
C SER A 105 -8.02 -32.96 -7.56
N LYS A 106 -7.92 -33.64 -6.41
CA LYS A 106 -6.68 -33.89 -5.66
C LYS A 106 -5.92 -32.60 -5.31
N ILE A 107 -6.64 -31.55 -4.97
CA ILE A 107 -6.09 -30.24 -4.59
C ILE A 107 -6.46 -29.96 -3.13
N THR A 108 -5.57 -29.31 -2.38
CA THR A 108 -5.83 -28.95 -0.99
C THR A 108 -6.93 -27.89 -0.89
N LEU A 109 -7.67 -27.92 0.21
CA LEU A 109 -8.70 -26.92 0.51
C LEU A 109 -8.10 -25.51 0.59
N GLU A 110 -6.89 -25.41 1.13
CA GLU A 110 -6.06 -24.19 1.15
C GLU A 110 -5.84 -23.62 -0.24
N ASN A 111 -5.36 -24.41 -1.20
CA ASN A 111 -5.05 -23.91 -2.54
C ASN A 111 -6.32 -23.56 -3.32
N MET A 112 -7.45 -24.23 -3.03
CA MET A 112 -8.75 -23.86 -3.58
C MET A 112 -9.24 -22.51 -3.02
N ALA A 113 -9.08 -22.28 -1.71
CA ALA A 113 -9.40 -21.01 -1.07
C ALA A 113 -8.49 -19.88 -1.57
N LEU A 114 -7.19 -20.16 -1.71
CA LEU A 114 -6.21 -19.24 -2.28
C LEU A 114 -6.56 -18.86 -3.74
N ALA A 115 -6.97 -19.82 -4.57
CA ALA A 115 -7.41 -19.54 -5.94
C ALA A 115 -8.68 -18.67 -5.99
N SER A 116 -9.63 -18.93 -5.08
CA SER A 116 -10.81 -18.08 -4.91
C SER A 116 -10.42 -16.65 -4.50
N TYR A 117 -9.40 -16.54 -3.64
CA TYR A 117 -8.87 -15.25 -3.20
C TYR A 117 -8.21 -14.47 -4.34
N TYR A 118 -7.41 -15.11 -5.20
CA TYR A 118 -6.87 -14.46 -6.41
C TYR A 118 -7.96 -14.03 -7.39
N ALA A 119 -9.00 -14.85 -7.60
CA ALA A 119 -10.13 -14.46 -8.45
C ALA A 119 -10.89 -13.25 -7.87
N PHE A 120 -11.02 -13.20 -6.55
CA PHE A 120 -11.60 -12.05 -5.85
C PHE A 120 -10.74 -10.79 -5.99
N LEU A 121 -9.42 -10.90 -5.76
CA LEU A 121 -8.49 -9.79 -5.94
C LEU A 121 -8.48 -9.28 -7.38
N PHE A 122 -8.44 -10.17 -8.37
CA PHE A 122 -8.54 -9.83 -9.79
C PHE A 122 -9.76 -8.96 -10.08
N LYS A 123 -10.91 -9.32 -9.49
CA LYS A 123 -12.13 -8.53 -9.63
C LYS A 123 -11.98 -7.19 -8.92
N LEU A 124 -11.55 -7.18 -7.65
CA LEU A 124 -11.39 -5.96 -6.86
C LEU A 124 -10.43 -4.95 -7.48
N THR A 125 -9.31 -5.41 -8.05
CA THR A 125 -8.31 -4.56 -8.71
C THR A 125 -8.69 -4.20 -10.15
N ASN A 126 -9.93 -4.47 -10.54
CA ASN A 126 -10.48 -4.16 -11.86
C ASN A 126 -9.65 -4.78 -13.00
N GLY A 127 -9.25 -6.04 -12.82
CA GLY A 127 -8.59 -6.85 -13.85
C GLY A 127 -7.06 -6.81 -13.84
N GLU A 128 -6.43 -6.39 -12.74
CA GLU A 128 -4.98 -6.44 -12.60
C GLU A 128 -4.48 -7.89 -12.73
N LYS A 129 -3.59 -8.13 -13.70
CA LYS A 129 -3.20 -9.49 -14.11
C LYS A 129 -1.98 -10.03 -13.37
N ASP A 130 -1.17 -9.20 -12.76
CA ASP A 130 0.06 -9.63 -12.10
C ASP A 130 -0.06 -9.33 -10.61
N LEU A 131 -0.57 -10.30 -9.85
CA LEU A 131 -0.89 -10.13 -8.44
C LEU A 131 0.15 -10.83 -7.57
N CYS A 132 0.76 -10.09 -6.64
CA CYS A 132 1.68 -10.62 -5.65
C CYS A 132 1.11 -10.39 -4.24
N ILE A 133 0.93 -11.46 -3.47
CA ILE A 133 0.37 -11.41 -2.11
C ILE A 133 1.34 -12.08 -1.12
N GLY A 134 1.21 -11.78 0.17
CA GLY A 134 1.92 -12.51 1.22
C GLY A 134 1.22 -13.82 1.58
N MET A 135 1.98 -14.87 1.85
CA MET A 135 1.48 -16.05 2.52
C MET A 135 2.22 -16.22 3.84
N ASN A 136 1.47 -16.32 4.94
CA ASN A 136 2.04 -16.60 6.25
C ASN A 136 2.39 -18.09 6.31
N THR A 137 3.66 -18.38 6.53
CA THR A 137 4.19 -19.73 6.66
C THR A 137 4.66 -19.97 8.07
N ARG A 138 4.60 -21.22 8.52
CA ARG A 138 5.00 -21.60 9.88
C ARG A 138 6.51 -21.48 10.10
N GLY A 139 7.31 -21.44 9.01
CA GLY A 139 8.78 -21.43 9.02
C GLY A 139 9.47 -22.62 9.71
N ARG A 140 8.71 -23.61 10.19
CA ARG A 140 9.22 -24.86 10.77
C ARG A 140 9.23 -25.95 9.70
N TYR A 141 10.24 -25.89 8.86
CA TYR A 141 10.39 -26.78 7.70
C TYR A 141 11.08 -28.12 8.03
N LYS A 142 11.57 -28.28 9.26
CA LYS A 142 12.16 -29.53 9.75
C LYS A 142 11.43 -30.01 11.01
N PRO A 143 11.30 -31.34 11.20
CA PRO A 143 10.69 -31.90 12.40
C PRO A 143 11.36 -31.43 13.70
N GLU A 144 12.68 -31.25 13.70
CA GLU A 144 13.44 -30.82 14.90
C GLU A 144 13.06 -29.39 15.36
N LEU A 145 12.45 -28.58 14.50
CA LEU A 145 12.04 -27.23 14.83
C LEU A 145 10.66 -27.17 15.48
N MET A 146 9.85 -28.23 15.38
CA MET A 146 8.48 -28.26 15.90
C MET A 146 8.38 -28.01 17.42
N PRO A 147 9.24 -28.60 18.29
CA PRO A 147 9.14 -28.43 19.73
C PRO A 147 9.82 -27.15 20.27
N ILE A 148 10.41 -26.32 19.40
CA ILE A 148 11.21 -25.16 19.86
C ILE A 148 10.31 -23.94 20.09
N ILE A 149 10.41 -23.30 21.25
CA ILE A 149 9.79 -21.99 21.50
C ILE A 149 10.65 -20.90 20.84
N GLY A 150 10.08 -20.17 19.89
CA GLY A 150 10.82 -19.17 19.10
C GLY A 150 9.96 -18.38 18.13
N MET A 151 10.61 -17.60 17.26
CA MET A 151 9.95 -16.80 16.23
C MET A 151 10.24 -17.37 14.85
N PHE A 152 9.42 -18.32 14.40
CA PHE A 152 9.64 -19.03 13.13
C PHE A 152 8.72 -18.52 12.01
N VAL A 153 7.61 -17.86 12.34
CA VAL A 153 6.68 -17.34 11.33
C VAL A 153 7.41 -16.50 10.29
N ASN A 154 7.24 -16.88 9.04
CA ASN A 154 7.82 -16.20 7.88
C ASN A 154 6.72 -15.86 6.89
N VAL A 155 6.88 -14.76 6.16
CA VAL A 155 5.97 -14.37 5.08
C VAL A 155 6.69 -14.60 3.76
N ILE A 156 6.06 -15.31 2.83
CA ILE A 156 6.62 -15.47 1.47
C ILE A 156 5.71 -14.82 0.43
N PRO A 157 6.28 -14.19 -0.62
CA PRO A 157 5.50 -13.64 -1.70
C PRO A 157 4.99 -14.76 -2.62
N LEU A 158 3.70 -14.73 -2.94
CA LEU A 158 3.08 -15.58 -3.95
C LEU A 158 2.60 -14.72 -5.10
N ARG A 159 3.28 -14.84 -6.24
CA ARG A 159 2.97 -14.10 -7.46
C ARG A 159 2.20 -14.97 -8.46
N CYS A 160 0.99 -14.55 -8.80
CA CYS A 160 0.18 -15.19 -9.82
C CYS A 160 -0.06 -14.24 -10.99
N LYS A 161 0.35 -14.67 -12.20
CA LYS A 161 0.02 -13.99 -13.47
C LYS A 161 -1.28 -14.55 -14.01
N LEU A 162 -2.37 -13.82 -13.80
CA LEU A 162 -3.72 -14.19 -14.19
C LEU A 162 -3.99 -13.93 -15.67
N ASP A 163 -4.64 -14.90 -16.30
CA ASP A 163 -5.22 -14.75 -17.63
C ASP A 163 -6.77 -14.67 -17.51
N PRO A 164 -7.40 -13.59 -17.99
CA PRO A 164 -8.86 -13.47 -17.99
C PRO A 164 -9.59 -14.59 -18.75
N CYS A 165 -8.91 -15.32 -19.63
CA CYS A 165 -9.47 -16.43 -20.40
C CYS A 165 -9.47 -17.75 -19.62
N TRP A 166 -8.84 -17.82 -18.46
CA TRP A 166 -8.79 -19.05 -17.68
C TRP A 166 -10.16 -19.43 -17.10
N SER A 167 -10.48 -20.71 -17.19
CA SER A 167 -11.50 -21.28 -16.32
C SER A 167 -11.01 -21.29 -14.87
N PHE A 168 -11.95 -21.26 -13.92
CA PHE A 168 -11.60 -21.39 -12.51
C PHE A 168 -10.79 -22.66 -12.23
N ALA A 169 -11.14 -23.78 -12.89
CA ALA A 169 -10.38 -25.04 -12.77
C ALA A 169 -8.91 -24.92 -13.22
N ARG A 170 -8.62 -24.09 -14.25
CA ARG A 170 -7.23 -23.81 -14.64
C ARG A 170 -6.53 -22.96 -13.58
N LEU A 171 -7.19 -21.91 -13.08
CA LEU A 171 -6.64 -21.07 -12.02
C LEU A 171 -6.25 -21.89 -10.79
N VAL A 172 -7.13 -22.80 -10.33
CA VAL A 172 -6.82 -23.66 -9.17
C VAL A 172 -5.57 -24.50 -9.40
N LYS A 173 -5.36 -25.04 -10.60
CA LYS A 173 -4.16 -25.82 -10.94
C LYS A 173 -2.88 -24.98 -10.91
N GLU A 174 -2.93 -23.78 -11.50
CA GLU A 174 -1.80 -22.84 -11.51
C GLU A 174 -1.41 -22.41 -10.11
N VAL A 175 -2.41 -22.03 -9.30
CA VAL A 175 -2.22 -21.65 -7.90
C VAL A 175 -1.68 -22.82 -7.09
N HIS A 176 -2.16 -24.04 -7.33
CA HIS A 176 -1.65 -25.22 -6.65
C HIS A 176 -0.18 -25.51 -6.96
N GLN A 177 0.21 -25.42 -8.24
CA GLN A 177 1.60 -25.61 -8.65
C GLN A 177 2.50 -24.55 -8.01
N MET A 178 2.14 -23.27 -8.17
CA MET A 178 2.85 -22.13 -7.60
C MET A 178 3.01 -22.26 -6.07
N ALA A 179 1.93 -22.52 -5.34
CA ALA A 179 1.97 -22.64 -3.88
C ALA A 179 2.85 -23.82 -3.43
N THR A 180 2.81 -24.94 -4.16
CA THR A 180 3.64 -26.12 -3.88
C THR A 180 5.12 -25.80 -4.09
N ASP A 181 5.48 -25.18 -5.21
CA ASP A 181 6.86 -24.82 -5.53
C ASP A 181 7.43 -23.81 -4.52
N SER A 182 6.65 -22.76 -4.20
CA SER A 182 7.01 -21.76 -3.21
C SER A 182 7.14 -22.32 -1.79
N SER A 183 6.31 -23.31 -1.42
CA SER A 183 6.37 -23.93 -0.09
C SER A 183 7.70 -24.66 0.18
N HIS A 184 8.35 -25.19 -0.86
CA HIS A 184 9.64 -25.87 -0.73
C HIS A 184 10.74 -24.92 -0.23
N TYR A 185 10.61 -23.63 -0.52
CA TYR A 185 11.56 -22.58 -0.14
C TYR A 185 10.98 -21.59 0.88
N SER A 186 9.93 -21.98 1.61
CA SER A 186 9.22 -21.12 2.56
C SER A 186 10.07 -20.64 3.74
N TYR A 187 11.19 -21.31 4.00
CA TYR A 187 12.13 -20.99 5.06
C TYR A 187 13.02 -19.78 4.72
N PHE A 188 13.05 -19.34 3.46
CA PHE A 188 13.89 -18.23 3.04
C PHE A 188 13.27 -16.89 3.47
N PRO A 189 13.97 -16.05 4.27
CA PRO A 189 13.36 -14.85 4.85
C PRO A 189 12.93 -13.83 3.80
N LEU A 190 11.75 -13.23 3.97
CA LEU A 190 11.24 -12.16 3.09
C LEU A 190 12.25 -11.04 2.89
N GLN A 191 12.92 -10.62 3.95
CA GLN A 191 13.88 -9.52 3.90
C GLN A 191 15.07 -9.85 3.00
N ARG A 192 15.48 -11.13 2.92
CA ARG A 192 16.53 -11.57 1.99
C ARG A 192 16.02 -11.60 0.55
N ILE A 193 14.75 -12.00 0.33
CA ILE A 193 14.11 -11.91 -0.99
C ILE A 193 14.11 -10.46 -1.48
N LEU A 194 13.62 -9.54 -0.65
CA LEU A 194 13.54 -8.11 -0.99
C LEU A 194 14.90 -7.47 -1.22
N ALA A 195 15.91 -7.80 -0.39
CA ALA A 195 17.26 -7.25 -0.53
C ALA A 195 17.98 -7.70 -1.81
N GLN A 196 17.66 -8.88 -2.33
CA GLN A 196 18.25 -9.42 -3.56
C GLN A 196 17.48 -9.01 -4.82
N HIS A 197 16.27 -8.45 -4.67
CA HIS A 197 15.38 -8.19 -5.78
C HIS A 197 15.79 -6.93 -6.58
N PRO A 198 16.06 -7.03 -7.89
CA PRO A 198 16.67 -5.94 -8.66
C PRO A 198 15.75 -4.71 -8.86
N LEU A 199 14.44 -4.90 -8.78
CA LEU A 199 13.45 -3.83 -8.96
C LEU A 199 12.98 -3.18 -7.66
N VAL A 200 13.42 -3.68 -6.50
CA VAL A 200 13.00 -3.11 -5.21
C VAL A 200 13.86 -1.88 -4.93
N SER A 201 13.22 -0.72 -4.94
CA SER A 201 13.90 0.57 -4.69
C SER A 201 13.70 1.11 -3.27
N LYS A 202 12.77 0.51 -2.50
CA LYS A 202 12.30 0.95 -1.16
C LYS A 202 11.87 -0.25 -0.32
N PRO A 203 11.72 -0.13 1.02
CA PRO A 203 11.10 -1.16 1.84
C PRO A 203 9.71 -1.52 1.28
N ALA A 204 9.58 -2.72 0.73
CA ALA A 204 8.34 -3.19 0.13
C ALA A 204 7.51 -3.96 1.15
N PHE A 205 6.23 -3.61 1.27
CA PHE A 205 5.24 -4.41 1.99
C PHE A 205 4.29 -5.04 0.98
N LEU A 206 3.93 -6.29 1.21
CA LEU A 206 2.84 -6.92 0.45
C LEU A 206 1.52 -6.33 0.96
N ASP A 207 0.74 -5.75 0.04
CA ASP A 207 -0.49 -5.03 0.36
C ASP A 207 -1.55 -5.91 1.02
N THR A 208 -1.51 -7.20 0.73
CA THR A 208 -2.40 -8.18 1.31
C THR A 208 -1.69 -9.49 1.59
N SER A 209 -2.23 -10.25 2.54
CA SER A 209 -1.77 -11.59 2.85
C SER A 209 -2.94 -12.57 2.93
N PHE A 210 -2.63 -13.83 2.65
CA PHE A 210 -3.53 -14.96 2.76
C PHE A 210 -3.00 -15.94 3.80
N GLN A 211 -3.92 -16.45 4.63
CA GLN A 211 -3.64 -17.50 5.59
C GLN A 211 -4.82 -18.47 5.62
N PHE A 212 -4.50 -19.76 5.64
CA PHE A 212 -5.47 -20.82 5.79
C PHE A 212 -5.14 -21.62 7.04
N ASP A 213 -6.11 -21.80 7.93
CA ASP A 213 -6.00 -22.70 9.07
C ASP A 213 -7.13 -23.72 9.03
N SER A 214 -6.77 -24.97 9.27
CA SER A 214 -7.70 -26.11 9.34
C SER A 214 -8.13 -26.40 10.77
N ASN A 215 -7.45 -25.83 11.77
CA ASN A 215 -7.83 -25.94 13.16
C ASN A 215 -8.92 -24.92 13.48
N THR A 216 -10.08 -25.42 13.91
CA THR A 216 -11.16 -24.61 14.49
C THR A 216 -10.70 -23.98 15.80
N THR A 217 -10.07 -22.82 15.72
CA THR A 217 -10.00 -21.89 16.85
C THR A 217 -11.34 -21.16 16.95
N GLN A 218 -11.95 -21.19 18.14
CA GLN A 218 -13.13 -20.39 18.45
C GLN A 218 -12.78 -18.91 18.28
N ASN A 219 -13.36 -18.27 17.28
CA ASN A 219 -13.26 -16.82 17.12
C ASN A 219 -14.03 -16.13 18.25
N MET A 220 -13.30 -15.39 19.08
CA MET A 220 -13.86 -14.37 19.97
C MET A 220 -14.28 -13.18 19.11
N SER A 221 -15.55 -13.11 18.76
CA SER A 221 -16.16 -11.99 18.04
C SER A 221 -16.41 -10.83 19.01
N ASN A 222 -15.58 -9.78 18.93
CA ASN A 222 -15.94 -8.46 19.43
C ASN A 222 -16.41 -7.63 18.24
N GLU A 223 -17.73 -7.50 18.09
CA GLU A 223 -18.35 -6.51 17.22
C GLU A 223 -18.09 -5.11 17.77
N ILE A 224 -17.37 -4.29 17.02
CA ILE A 224 -17.42 -2.82 17.17
C ILE A 224 -17.38 -2.21 15.77
N ILE A 225 -18.40 -1.40 15.51
CA ILE A 225 -18.64 -0.56 14.32
C ILE A 225 -17.62 0.58 14.32
N LEU A 226 -16.96 0.83 13.18
CA LEU A 226 -16.03 1.96 13.01
C LEU A 226 -16.35 2.79 11.76
N ASP A 227 -16.60 4.07 12.04
CA ASP A 227 -17.08 5.13 11.16
C ASP A 227 -16.05 5.67 10.16
N ASP A 228 -16.47 5.66 8.88
CA ASP A 228 -16.54 6.70 7.84
C ASP A 228 -15.53 7.87 7.83
N VAL A 229 -14.81 8.05 6.71
CA VAL A 229 -14.31 9.35 6.15
C VAL A 229 -13.94 9.07 4.66
N ARG A 230 -14.38 9.92 3.72
CA ARG A 230 -14.15 9.84 2.25
C ARG A 230 -13.58 11.16 1.67
N GLU A 231 -13.87 11.56 0.43
CA GLU A 231 -13.67 12.93 -0.14
C GLU A 231 -14.38 13.24 -1.48
N VAL A 232 -14.72 14.53 -1.74
CA VAL A 232 -15.21 15.38 -2.92
C VAL A 232 -16.70 15.46 -3.35
N LEU A 233 -17.49 16.54 -3.43
CA LEU A 233 -17.35 17.99 -3.25
C LEU A 233 -16.65 18.41 -1.97
N SER A 234 -15.85 19.47 -2.01
CA SER A 234 -15.18 19.91 -0.80
C SER A 234 -16.21 20.36 0.24
N ASN A 235 -16.18 19.74 1.42
CA ASN A 235 -16.91 20.23 2.59
C ASN A 235 -16.61 21.71 2.84
N LYS A 236 -15.43 22.20 2.43
CA LYS A 236 -15.08 23.63 2.43
C LYS A 236 -16.09 24.48 1.62
N LEU A 237 -16.45 24.09 0.39
CA LEU A 237 -17.42 24.82 -0.43
C LEU A 237 -18.85 24.67 0.10
N LEU A 238 -19.24 23.47 0.51
CA LEU A 238 -20.55 23.19 1.13
C LEU A 238 -20.75 24.01 2.40
N THR A 239 -19.75 24.02 3.28
CA THR A 239 -19.77 24.79 4.53
C THR A 239 -19.85 26.29 4.24
N LYS A 240 -19.13 26.76 3.20
CA LYS A 240 -19.20 28.16 2.77
C LYS A 240 -20.59 28.52 2.24
N LEU A 241 -21.18 27.67 1.39
CA LEU A 241 -22.54 27.86 0.87
C LEU A 241 -23.57 27.80 2.00
N ARG A 242 -23.48 26.81 2.89
CA ARG A 242 -24.40 26.63 4.01
C ARG A 242 -24.34 27.79 5.01
N LYS A 243 -23.18 28.42 5.20
CA LYS A 243 -23.05 29.66 5.99
C LYS A 243 -23.85 30.85 5.42
N HIS A 244 -24.10 30.86 4.12
CA HIS A 244 -24.75 31.97 3.41
C HIS A 244 -26.16 31.60 2.91
N THR A 245 -26.65 30.40 3.23
CA THR A 245 -27.95 29.90 2.77
C THR A 245 -28.87 29.67 3.98
N PRO A 246 -30.12 30.14 3.97
CA PRO A 246 -31.08 29.89 5.05
C PRO A 246 -31.21 28.40 5.40
N LYS A 247 -31.47 28.09 6.67
CA LYS A 247 -31.56 26.70 7.15
C LYS A 247 -32.74 25.94 6.54
N GLU A 248 -33.80 26.63 6.10
CA GLU A 248 -34.93 25.99 5.42
C GLU A 248 -34.63 25.58 3.97
N CYS A 249 -33.54 26.08 3.37
CA CYS A 249 -33.18 25.76 2.00
C CYS A 249 -32.51 24.38 1.90
N ARG A 250 -33.12 23.50 1.10
CA ARG A 250 -32.53 22.20 0.73
C ARG A 250 -31.50 22.38 -0.38
N MET A 251 -30.37 21.70 -0.24
CA MET A 251 -29.31 21.69 -1.26
C MET A 251 -29.39 20.38 -2.04
N TRP A 252 -29.27 20.47 -3.35
CA TRP A 252 -29.36 19.33 -4.27
C TRP A 252 -28.03 19.21 -5.00
N ASN A 253 -27.39 18.05 -4.88
CA ASN A 253 -26.28 17.71 -5.74
C ASN A 253 -26.83 16.98 -6.96
N LEU A 254 -26.57 17.51 -8.15
CA LEU A 254 -27.15 17.06 -9.41
C LEU A 254 -26.02 16.64 -10.34
N TYR A 255 -26.21 15.53 -11.03
CA TYR A 255 -25.23 15.01 -11.98
C TYR A 255 -25.95 14.48 -13.22
N GLY A 256 -25.36 14.74 -14.38
CA GLY A 256 -25.79 14.19 -15.66
C GLY A 256 -24.93 14.73 -16.81
N PRO A 257 -24.44 13.87 -17.71
CA PRO A 257 -23.90 14.33 -18.99
C PRO A 257 -24.99 14.92 -19.90
N ALA A 258 -24.58 15.65 -20.94
CA ALA A 258 -25.52 16.26 -21.88
C ALA A 258 -26.30 15.19 -22.66
N GLU A 259 -25.64 14.07 -22.96
CA GLU A 259 -26.15 12.91 -23.65
C GLU A 259 -27.24 12.16 -22.88
N THR A 260 -27.47 12.52 -21.61
CA THR A 260 -28.52 11.96 -20.75
C THR A 260 -29.49 13.02 -20.26
N SER A 261 -29.67 14.09 -21.05
CA SER A 261 -30.66 15.15 -20.82
C SER A 261 -30.46 15.93 -19.51
N ILE A 262 -29.28 16.54 -19.37
CA ILE A 262 -28.90 17.51 -18.33
C ILE A 262 -28.65 16.86 -16.96
N ILE A 263 -29.63 16.16 -16.40
CA ILE A 263 -29.56 15.57 -15.05
C ILE A 263 -30.10 14.15 -15.11
N SER A 264 -29.34 13.22 -14.53
CA SER A 264 -29.69 11.80 -14.50
C SER A 264 -29.64 11.22 -13.10
N THR A 265 -28.85 11.80 -12.21
CA THR A 265 -28.83 11.43 -10.79
C THR A 265 -28.94 12.66 -9.90
N TYR A 266 -29.46 12.43 -8.69
CA TYR A 266 -29.60 13.48 -7.68
C TYR A 266 -29.32 12.94 -6.28
N HIS A 267 -28.83 13.84 -5.43
CA HIS A 267 -28.72 13.63 -3.99
C HIS A 267 -29.23 14.86 -3.24
N ILE A 268 -30.05 14.65 -2.22
CA ILE A 268 -30.53 15.70 -1.32
C ILE A 268 -29.58 15.78 -0.14
N VAL A 269 -28.99 16.95 0.08
CA VAL A 269 -28.04 17.20 1.17
C VAL A 269 -28.81 17.66 2.41
N ASP A 270 -29.25 16.70 3.22
CA ASP A 270 -30.10 16.92 4.41
C ASP A 270 -29.34 17.56 5.59
N SER A 271 -28.04 17.33 5.72
CA SER A 271 -27.16 18.02 6.66
C SER A 271 -25.75 18.13 6.06
N CYS A 272 -24.96 19.11 6.50
CA CYS A 272 -23.51 19.03 6.31
C CYS A 272 -23.02 17.89 7.20
N SER A 273 -23.15 16.66 6.74
CA SER A 273 -22.57 15.51 7.40
C SER A 273 -21.04 15.65 7.37
N ASP A 274 -20.36 15.09 8.37
CA ASP A 274 -18.89 15.00 8.40
C ASP A 274 -18.31 14.15 7.23
N LYS A 275 -19.17 13.61 6.35
CA LYS A 275 -18.79 12.96 5.10
C LYS A 275 -18.21 13.97 4.12
N THR A 276 -17.11 13.59 3.54
CA THR A 276 -16.18 14.44 2.78
C THR A 276 -16.44 14.37 1.28
N THR A 277 -17.18 13.35 0.77
CA THR A 277 -17.73 13.25 -0.61
C THR A 277 -19.25 13.42 -0.56
N ILE A 278 -19.81 14.32 -1.37
CA ILE A 278 -21.25 14.29 -1.61
C ILE A 278 -21.50 13.29 -2.74
N PRO A 279 -22.30 12.25 -2.53
CA PRO A 279 -22.65 11.34 -3.62
C PRO A 279 -23.35 12.11 -4.74
N ILE A 280 -23.13 11.67 -5.97
CA ILE A 280 -23.98 12.07 -7.11
C ILE A 280 -25.38 11.46 -6.98
N GLY A 281 -25.52 10.49 -6.08
CA GLY A 281 -26.79 10.09 -5.48
C GLY A 281 -27.40 8.89 -6.17
N ARG A 282 -28.70 8.97 -6.46
CA ARG A 282 -29.47 7.89 -7.09
C ARG A 282 -30.04 8.36 -8.43
N PRO A 283 -30.36 7.43 -9.34
CA PRO A 283 -31.01 7.76 -10.61
C PRO A 283 -32.32 8.52 -10.37
N LEU A 284 -32.62 9.50 -11.24
CA LEU A 284 -33.94 10.11 -11.32
C LEU A 284 -34.99 9.07 -11.76
N PRO A 285 -36.30 9.33 -11.51
CA PRO A 285 -37.36 8.49 -12.06
C PRO A 285 -37.19 8.32 -13.58
N ASN A 286 -37.43 7.09 -14.07
CA ASN A 286 -37.24 6.69 -15.47
C ASN A 286 -35.79 6.71 -15.98
N TYR A 287 -34.81 6.94 -15.11
CA TYR A 287 -33.40 6.61 -15.35
C TYR A 287 -33.02 5.35 -14.59
N CYS A 288 -31.99 4.69 -15.10
CA CYS A 288 -31.31 3.61 -14.40
C CYS A 288 -29.80 3.79 -14.57
N CYS A 289 -29.05 3.32 -13.57
CA CYS A 289 -27.60 3.35 -13.62
C CYS A 289 -27.07 1.93 -13.44
N ILE A 290 -26.10 1.56 -14.27
CA ILE A 290 -25.31 0.35 -14.11
C ILE A 290 -23.85 0.79 -14.05
N ILE A 291 -23.05 0.09 -13.25
CA ILE A 291 -21.61 0.35 -13.16
C ILE A 291 -20.89 -0.89 -13.67
N HIS A 292 -20.04 -0.72 -14.69
CA HIS A 292 -19.32 -1.80 -15.35
C HIS A 292 -17.82 -1.77 -15.08
N ASP A 293 -17.22 -2.95 -14.93
CA ASP A 293 -15.77 -3.12 -14.93
C ASP A 293 -15.17 -3.03 -16.35
N GLU A 294 -13.85 -3.20 -16.45
CA GLU A 294 -13.13 -3.22 -17.74
C GLU A 294 -13.59 -4.33 -18.70
N PHE A 295 -14.22 -5.39 -18.18
CA PHE A 295 -14.76 -6.52 -18.94
C PHE A 295 -16.25 -6.36 -19.28
N ARG A 296 -16.83 -5.17 -19.03
CA ARG A 296 -18.24 -4.85 -19.26
C ARG A 296 -19.21 -5.72 -18.45
N GLN A 297 -18.77 -6.17 -17.27
CA GLN A 297 -19.61 -6.88 -16.31
C GLN A 297 -20.03 -5.94 -15.18
N PRO A 298 -21.22 -6.14 -14.58
CA PRO A 298 -21.61 -5.41 -13.38
C PRO A 298 -20.57 -5.56 -12.25
N VAL A 299 -20.16 -4.43 -11.69
CA VAL A 299 -19.27 -4.38 -10.53
C VAL A 299 -19.99 -4.83 -9.25
N ILE A 300 -19.23 -5.28 -8.25
CA ILE A 300 -19.77 -5.49 -6.90
C ILE A 300 -19.89 -4.17 -6.14
N VAL A 301 -20.61 -4.19 -5.01
CA VAL A 301 -20.68 -3.04 -4.08
C VAL A 301 -19.27 -2.62 -3.68
N ASP A 302 -19.05 -1.32 -3.60
CA ASP A 302 -17.78 -0.66 -3.30
C ASP A 302 -16.63 -0.90 -4.30
N GLN A 303 -16.88 -1.62 -5.40
CA GLN A 303 -15.94 -1.69 -6.51
C GLN A 303 -16.11 -0.48 -7.44
N GLN A 304 -14.99 0.07 -7.91
CA GLN A 304 -14.98 1.12 -8.92
C GLN A 304 -15.30 0.56 -10.30
N GLY A 305 -16.10 1.29 -11.08
CA GLY A 305 -16.32 1.00 -12.49
C GLY A 305 -16.83 2.21 -13.27
N GLU A 306 -17.00 2.03 -14.58
CA GLU A 306 -17.57 3.04 -15.47
C GLU A 306 -19.09 3.12 -15.28
N LEU A 307 -19.59 4.35 -15.07
CA LEU A 307 -21.01 4.62 -14.98
C LEU A 307 -21.66 4.54 -16.37
N LEU A 308 -22.71 3.75 -16.47
CA LEU A 308 -23.63 3.71 -17.59
C LEU A 308 -24.96 4.26 -17.14
N VAL A 309 -25.50 5.23 -17.88
CA VAL A 309 -26.79 5.85 -17.59
C VAL A 309 -27.77 5.43 -18.67
N GLY A 310 -28.84 4.75 -18.29
CA GLY A 310 -29.90 4.30 -19.16
C GLY A 310 -31.24 4.93 -18.82
N GLY A 311 -32.23 4.68 -19.68
CA GLY A 311 -33.60 5.17 -19.51
C GLY A 311 -33.98 6.27 -20.51
N VAL A 312 -35.09 6.95 -20.23
CA VAL A 312 -35.79 7.79 -21.22
C VAL A 312 -35.03 9.04 -21.64
N GLY A 313 -34.06 9.49 -20.84
CA GLY A 313 -33.28 10.70 -21.11
C GLY A 313 -32.04 10.49 -21.95
N VAL A 314 -31.72 9.24 -22.32
CA VAL A 314 -30.61 8.94 -23.22
C VAL A 314 -30.90 9.52 -24.60
N PHE A 315 -29.97 10.31 -25.12
CA PHE A 315 -30.09 10.94 -26.43
C PHE A 315 -30.22 9.93 -27.59
N ALA A 316 -30.69 10.40 -28.74
CA ALA A 316 -30.76 9.57 -29.94
C ALA A 316 -29.38 9.31 -30.60
N GLY A 317 -28.38 10.12 -30.27
CA GLY A 317 -27.03 10.04 -30.82
C GLY A 317 -26.43 11.40 -31.16
N TYR A 318 -25.20 11.37 -31.68
CA TYR A 318 -24.49 12.55 -32.15
C TYR A 318 -24.86 12.87 -33.60
N LEU A 319 -25.21 14.14 -33.87
CA LEU A 319 -25.66 14.59 -35.19
C LEU A 319 -24.61 14.30 -36.29
N GLY A 320 -24.98 13.47 -37.27
CA GLY A 320 -24.13 13.10 -38.40
C GLY A 320 -22.90 12.27 -38.03
N ARG A 321 -22.87 11.67 -36.83
CA ARG A 321 -21.74 10.92 -36.29
C ARG A 321 -22.18 9.56 -35.76
N ASP A 322 -22.65 8.71 -36.67
CA ASP A 322 -23.09 7.34 -36.37
C ASP A 322 -21.96 6.49 -35.77
N ASP A 323 -20.72 6.76 -36.19
CA ASP A 323 -19.50 6.13 -35.68
C ASP A 323 -19.28 6.37 -34.17
N LEU A 324 -19.53 7.59 -33.71
CA LEU A 324 -19.43 7.94 -32.29
C LEU A 324 -20.65 7.46 -31.51
N THR A 325 -21.83 7.55 -32.12
CA THR A 325 -23.10 7.12 -31.52
C THR A 325 -23.06 5.63 -31.18
N ALA A 326 -22.60 4.79 -32.12
CA ALA A 326 -22.48 3.35 -31.92
C ALA A 326 -21.44 2.96 -30.84
N LYS A 327 -20.44 3.83 -30.58
CA LYS A 327 -19.45 3.61 -29.51
C LYS A 327 -19.96 4.05 -28.15
N ALA A 328 -20.73 5.14 -28.12
CA ALA A 328 -21.23 5.76 -26.90
C ALA A 328 -22.44 5.04 -26.30
N LEU A 329 -23.29 4.46 -27.16
CA LEU A 329 -24.49 3.77 -26.74
C LEU A 329 -24.30 2.25 -26.66
N VAL A 330 -24.98 1.62 -25.71
CA VAL A 330 -25.03 0.15 -25.57
C VAL A 330 -26.41 -0.29 -25.10
N GLU A 331 -26.95 -1.32 -25.73
CA GLU A 331 -28.19 -1.95 -25.30
C GLU A 331 -27.90 -3.09 -24.32
N ILE A 332 -28.55 -3.09 -23.16
CA ILE A 332 -28.45 -4.15 -22.15
C ILE A 332 -29.87 -4.51 -21.71
N ASN A 333 -30.27 -5.77 -21.92
CA ASN A 333 -31.59 -6.28 -21.56
C ASN A 333 -32.77 -5.43 -22.08
N GLY A 334 -32.67 -4.92 -23.32
CA GLY A 334 -33.71 -4.11 -23.95
C GLY A 334 -33.72 -2.63 -23.53
N VAL A 335 -32.76 -2.18 -22.71
CA VAL A 335 -32.62 -0.78 -22.30
C VAL A 335 -31.34 -0.19 -22.89
N MET A 336 -31.47 0.99 -23.48
CA MET A 336 -30.33 1.75 -24.01
C MET A 336 -29.62 2.51 -22.89
N TYR A 337 -28.29 2.39 -22.86
CA TYR A 337 -27.39 3.07 -21.93
C TYR A 337 -26.37 3.91 -22.69
N TYR A 338 -26.09 5.10 -22.15
CA TYR A 338 -24.96 5.93 -22.51
C TYR A 338 -23.75 5.62 -21.62
N ARG A 339 -22.60 5.37 -22.23
CA ARG A 339 -21.31 5.22 -21.56
C ARG A 339 -20.77 6.58 -21.19
N THR A 340 -20.79 6.94 -19.90
CA THR A 340 -20.43 8.31 -19.51
C THR A 340 -18.93 8.56 -19.59
N GLY A 341 -18.11 7.50 -19.46
CA GLY A 341 -16.67 7.62 -19.24
C GLY A 341 -16.31 8.14 -17.84
N ASP A 342 -17.29 8.27 -16.95
CA ASP A 342 -17.08 8.66 -15.55
C ASP A 342 -16.91 7.40 -14.71
N LEU A 343 -15.92 7.41 -13.82
CA LEU A 343 -15.66 6.36 -12.88
C LEU A 343 -16.32 6.66 -11.56
N VAL A 344 -17.04 5.68 -11.07
CA VAL A 344 -17.86 5.79 -9.87
C VAL A 344 -17.73 4.54 -9.02
N ARG A 345 -18.16 4.67 -7.77
CA ARG A 345 -18.36 3.54 -6.84
C ARG A 345 -19.75 3.66 -6.23
N MET A 346 -20.44 2.54 -6.11
CA MET A 346 -21.74 2.46 -5.43
C MET A 346 -21.58 1.77 -4.09
N ASP A 347 -22.10 2.38 -3.03
CA ASP A 347 -22.09 1.78 -1.70
C ASP A 347 -23.27 0.81 -1.49
N SER A 348 -23.29 0.15 -0.33
CA SER A 348 -24.33 -0.80 0.07
C SER A 348 -25.73 -0.19 0.19
N SER A 349 -25.84 1.14 0.30
CA SER A 349 -27.11 1.87 0.33
C SER A 349 -27.64 2.22 -1.07
N GLY A 350 -26.87 1.90 -2.12
CA GLY A 350 -27.17 2.25 -3.51
C GLY A 350 -26.88 3.72 -3.84
N LEU A 351 -26.08 4.43 -3.02
CA LEU A 351 -25.62 5.78 -3.34
C LEU A 351 -24.37 5.70 -4.21
N ILE A 352 -24.38 6.46 -5.30
CA ILE A 352 -23.29 6.52 -6.27
C ILE A 352 -22.37 7.69 -5.92
N TYR A 353 -21.08 7.40 -5.83
CA TYR A 353 -20.00 8.35 -5.57
C TYR A 353 -19.17 8.51 -6.83
N TYR A 354 -19.01 9.75 -7.28
CA TYR A 354 -18.10 10.08 -8.38
C TYR A 354 -16.66 10.01 -7.89
N ILE A 355 -15.79 9.37 -8.68
CA ILE A 355 -14.35 9.24 -8.39
C ILE A 355 -13.57 10.13 -9.36
N SER A 356 -13.61 9.79 -10.64
CA SER A 356 -12.81 10.46 -11.67
C SER A 356 -13.37 10.21 -13.08
N ARG A 357 -12.62 10.58 -14.12
CA ARG A 357 -12.90 10.24 -15.51
C ARG A 357 -11.99 9.09 -15.93
N LYS A 358 -12.54 8.13 -16.66
CA LYS A 358 -11.79 7.06 -17.31
C LYS A 358 -10.65 7.59 -18.19
N ASP A 359 -10.89 8.72 -18.88
CA ASP A 359 -9.90 9.36 -19.74
C ASP A 359 -8.80 10.14 -18.98
N TYR A 360 -8.97 10.34 -17.66
CA TYR A 360 -8.03 11.11 -16.83
C TYR A 360 -7.19 10.23 -15.90
N GLN A 361 -7.45 8.93 -15.84
CA GLN A 361 -6.56 7.99 -15.19
C GLN A 361 -5.29 7.80 -16.00
N VAL A 362 -4.16 7.83 -15.31
CA VAL A 362 -2.86 7.63 -15.94
C VAL A 362 -2.25 6.34 -15.38
N LYS A 363 -1.83 5.44 -16.27
CA LYS A 363 -0.99 4.33 -15.89
C LYS A 363 0.47 4.78 -15.97
N LEU A 364 1.17 4.85 -14.84
CA LEU A 364 2.60 5.14 -14.77
C LEU A 364 3.32 3.89 -14.29
N HIS A 365 4.26 3.36 -15.06
CA HIS A 365 4.99 2.13 -14.69
C HIS A 365 4.10 0.92 -14.31
N GLY A 366 2.90 0.81 -14.87
CA GLY A 366 1.91 -0.25 -14.54
C GLY A 366 0.93 0.12 -13.43
N GLN A 367 1.20 1.19 -12.68
CA GLN A 367 0.41 1.66 -11.56
C GLN A 367 -0.72 2.56 -12.01
N ARG A 368 -1.95 2.32 -11.55
CA ARG A 368 -3.09 3.19 -11.82
C ARG A 368 -3.07 4.38 -10.86
N ILE A 369 -2.89 5.58 -11.39
CA ILE A 369 -2.77 6.80 -10.59
C ILE A 369 -4.00 7.68 -10.82
N GLU A 370 -4.64 8.08 -9.71
CA GLU A 370 -5.70 9.08 -9.69
C GLU A 370 -5.08 10.48 -9.61
N VAL A 371 -4.90 11.15 -10.75
CA VAL A 371 -4.28 12.49 -10.80
C VAL A 371 -5.01 13.52 -9.93
N GLY A 372 -6.32 13.34 -9.72
CA GLY A 372 -7.13 14.21 -8.85
C GLY A 372 -6.73 14.15 -7.36
N GLU A 373 -6.11 13.05 -6.91
CA GLU A 373 -5.58 12.93 -5.54
C GLU A 373 -4.36 13.85 -5.36
N ILE A 374 -3.48 13.86 -6.37
CA ILE A 374 -2.30 14.71 -6.41
C ILE A 374 -2.69 16.18 -6.47
N GLU A 375 -3.65 16.51 -7.35
CA GLU A 375 -4.21 17.86 -7.47
C GLU A 375 -4.74 18.34 -6.11
N ARG A 376 -5.49 17.50 -5.40
CA ARG A 376 -6.03 17.88 -4.09
C ARG A 376 -4.95 18.06 -3.04
N CYS A 377 -3.96 17.18 -2.98
CA CYS A 377 -2.83 17.35 -2.07
C CYS A 377 -2.13 18.70 -2.29
N LEU A 378 -2.03 19.16 -3.54
CA LEU A 378 -1.45 20.45 -3.86
C LEU A 378 -2.37 21.63 -3.48
N LEU A 379 -3.68 21.49 -3.66
CA LEU A 379 -4.67 22.51 -3.27
C LEU A 379 -4.79 22.71 -1.75
N ASP A 380 -4.26 21.80 -0.94
CA ASP A 380 -4.15 21.95 0.51
C ASP A 380 -3.00 22.88 0.95
N THR A 381 -2.18 23.34 -0.01
CA THR A 381 -1.11 24.32 0.21
C THR A 381 -1.58 25.76 -0.09
N HIS A 382 -0.65 26.67 -0.41
CA HIS A 382 -0.95 28.05 -0.82
C HIS A 382 -1.27 28.19 -2.32
N ILE A 383 -1.34 27.09 -3.06
CA ILE A 383 -1.74 27.06 -4.47
C ILE A 383 -3.23 27.37 -4.62
N THR A 384 -3.60 28.18 -5.61
CA THR A 384 -4.99 28.55 -5.89
C THR A 384 -5.67 27.57 -6.83
N THR A 385 -4.98 27.13 -7.87
CA THR A 385 -5.46 26.13 -8.83
C THR A 385 -4.30 25.25 -9.30
N CYS A 386 -4.60 24.00 -9.65
CA CYS A 386 -3.61 23.11 -10.25
C CYS A 386 -4.26 22.11 -11.19
N ILE A 387 -3.44 21.51 -12.04
CA ILE A 387 -3.80 20.37 -12.87
C ILE A 387 -2.60 19.45 -13.01
N VAL A 388 -2.82 18.15 -12.89
CA VAL A 388 -1.78 17.13 -13.01
C VAL A 388 -2.02 16.30 -14.25
N VAL A 389 -0.97 16.14 -15.06
CA VAL A 389 -1.03 15.38 -16.30
C VAL A 389 0.15 14.43 -16.40
N LYS A 390 -0.06 13.29 -17.07
CA LYS A 390 1.04 12.41 -17.48
C LYS A 390 1.70 12.99 -18.74
N TRP A 391 3.02 13.07 -18.72
CA TRP A 391 3.84 13.50 -19.84
C TRP A 391 4.82 12.39 -20.24
N GLY A 392 4.81 11.99 -21.51
CA GLY A 392 5.54 10.80 -21.95
C GLY A 392 5.06 9.53 -21.23
N ASP A 393 5.91 8.50 -21.15
CA ASP A 393 5.56 7.24 -20.47
C ASP A 393 5.84 7.26 -18.96
N ASP A 394 6.73 8.14 -18.50
CA ASP A 394 7.38 8.01 -17.18
C ASP A 394 7.26 9.24 -16.27
N HIS A 395 6.58 10.32 -16.69
CA HIS A 395 6.52 11.54 -15.89
C HIS A 395 5.11 12.00 -15.55
N LEU A 396 4.95 12.45 -14.30
CA LEU A 396 3.80 13.24 -13.85
C LEU A 396 4.23 14.70 -13.75
N VAL A 397 3.48 15.61 -14.36
CA VAL A 397 3.75 17.04 -14.34
C VAL A 397 2.56 17.76 -13.70
N ALA A 398 2.83 18.54 -12.67
CA ALA A 398 1.84 19.37 -11.99
C ALA A 398 1.96 20.82 -12.45
N TYR A 399 0.96 21.34 -13.15
CA TYR A 399 0.87 22.76 -13.47
C TYR A 399 0.12 23.44 -12.33
N VAL A 400 0.73 24.46 -11.73
CA VAL A 400 0.25 25.10 -10.50
C VAL A 400 0.16 26.60 -10.68
N GLN A 401 -0.85 27.21 -10.07
CA GLN A 401 -1.06 28.66 -10.04
C GLN A 401 -1.10 29.13 -8.60
N GLY A 402 -0.42 30.23 -8.29
CA GLY A 402 -0.39 30.81 -6.94
C GLY A 402 0.78 31.78 -6.76
N SER A 403 0.84 32.43 -5.60
CA SER A 403 1.90 33.38 -5.25
C SER A 403 2.93 32.74 -4.31
N GLY A 404 4.22 33.04 -4.52
CA GLY A 404 5.29 32.56 -3.63
C GLY A 404 5.55 31.05 -3.69
N ILE A 405 5.28 30.41 -4.83
CA ILE A 405 5.42 28.96 -4.99
C ILE A 405 6.88 28.54 -4.98
N ASN A 406 7.22 27.63 -4.06
CA ASN A 406 8.50 26.92 -4.01
C ASN A 406 8.30 25.44 -4.30
N GLU A 407 8.87 24.95 -5.39
CA GLU A 407 8.73 23.55 -5.85
C GLU A 407 9.20 22.52 -4.81
N ASN A 408 10.27 22.83 -4.06
CA ASN A 408 10.79 21.92 -3.04
C ASN A 408 9.81 21.76 -1.87
N ASP A 409 9.10 22.82 -1.51
CA ASP A 409 8.11 22.77 -0.43
C ASP A 409 6.86 22.01 -0.85
N LEU A 410 6.42 22.18 -2.11
CA LEU A 410 5.33 21.37 -2.70
C LEU A 410 5.70 19.89 -2.75
N ARG A 411 6.92 19.57 -3.21
CA ARG A 411 7.42 18.20 -3.27
C ARG A 411 7.44 17.55 -1.88
N LYS A 412 7.98 18.24 -0.87
CA LYS A 412 7.97 17.79 0.53
C LYS A 412 6.55 17.58 1.06
N HIS A 413 5.64 18.49 0.75
CA HIS A 413 4.24 18.37 1.14
C HIS A 413 3.61 17.10 0.56
N CYS A 414 3.78 16.85 -0.74
CA CYS A 414 3.33 15.62 -1.39
C CYS A 414 3.97 14.37 -0.77
N HIS A 415 5.28 14.37 -0.51
CA HIS A 415 5.96 13.24 0.16
C HIS A 415 5.35 12.88 1.51
N SER A 416 4.89 13.87 2.27
CA SER A 416 4.31 13.63 3.60
C SER A 416 2.91 13.01 3.57
N ARG A 417 2.21 13.06 2.42
CA ARG A 417 0.78 12.71 2.31
C ARG A 417 0.45 11.67 1.26
N LEU A 418 1.26 11.59 0.21
CA LEU A 418 1.04 10.73 -0.93
C LEU A 418 2.10 9.64 -1.00
N PRO A 419 1.76 8.45 -1.51
CA PRO A 419 2.75 7.47 -1.90
C PRO A 419 3.74 8.02 -2.93
N SER A 420 4.98 7.55 -2.88
CA SER A 420 6.06 8.16 -3.65
C SER A 420 5.89 8.12 -5.18
N PHE A 421 5.15 7.15 -5.71
CA PHE A 421 4.86 7.03 -7.14
C PHE A 421 3.82 8.04 -7.64
N MET A 422 3.04 8.65 -6.74
CA MET A 422 2.07 9.70 -7.06
C MET A 422 2.68 11.10 -7.02
N ILE A 423 3.97 11.24 -6.70
CA ILE A 423 4.61 12.54 -6.56
C ILE A 423 5.00 13.05 -7.96
N PRO A 424 4.55 14.27 -8.36
CA PRO A 424 4.94 14.85 -9.64
C PRO A 424 6.45 14.91 -9.82
N SER A 425 6.91 14.50 -10.99
CA SER A 425 8.31 14.62 -11.41
C SER A 425 8.71 16.10 -11.55
N MET A 426 7.77 16.96 -11.96
CA MET A 426 8.00 18.40 -12.18
C MET A 426 6.78 19.23 -11.75
N PHE A 427 7.06 20.45 -11.29
CA PHE A 427 6.06 21.48 -11.01
C PHE A 427 6.26 22.65 -11.98
N VAL A 428 5.22 23.03 -12.72
CA VAL A 428 5.28 24.15 -13.67
C VAL A 428 4.40 25.26 -13.14
N VAL A 429 4.99 26.38 -12.74
CA VAL A 429 4.25 27.54 -12.24
C VAL A 429 3.73 28.36 -13.41
N LEU A 430 2.43 28.64 -13.42
CA LEU A 430 1.77 29.47 -14.43
C LEU A 430 1.05 30.65 -13.77
N ASP A 431 1.09 31.80 -14.44
CA ASP A 431 0.32 32.97 -14.03
C ASP A 431 -1.19 32.71 -14.12
N GLN A 432 -1.62 32.00 -15.16
CA GLN A 432 -3.00 31.52 -15.34
C GLN A 432 -3.03 30.18 -16.09
N LEU A 433 -3.93 29.28 -15.67
CA LEU A 433 -4.21 28.06 -16.41
C LEU A 433 -4.99 28.38 -17.69
N PRO A 434 -4.64 27.75 -18.83
CA PRO A 434 -5.40 27.93 -20.06
C PRO A 434 -6.81 27.35 -19.89
N LEU A 435 -7.84 28.13 -20.22
CA LEU A 435 -9.23 27.71 -20.14
C LEU A 435 -9.85 27.58 -21.54
N THR A 436 -10.80 26.65 -21.67
CA THR A 436 -11.73 26.51 -22.79
C THR A 436 -12.81 27.60 -22.72
N ALA A 437 -13.57 27.78 -23.81
CA ALA A 437 -14.71 28.72 -23.84
C ALA A 437 -15.77 28.47 -22.74
N ASN A 438 -15.83 27.25 -22.20
CA ASN A 438 -16.75 26.85 -21.13
C ASN A 438 -16.13 26.97 -19.72
N GLY A 439 -14.97 27.61 -19.58
CA GLY A 439 -14.31 27.81 -18.27
C GLY A 439 -13.62 26.58 -17.68
N LYS A 440 -13.54 25.46 -18.40
CA LYS A 440 -12.75 24.27 -18.01
C LYS A 440 -11.30 24.40 -18.47
N VAL A 441 -10.33 23.83 -17.75
CA VAL A 441 -8.91 23.84 -18.15
C VAL A 441 -8.69 23.15 -19.50
N ASP A 442 -8.03 23.83 -20.43
CA ASP A 442 -7.67 23.32 -21.75
C ASP A 442 -6.29 22.65 -21.72
N ARG A 443 -6.29 21.33 -21.48
CA ARG A 443 -5.07 20.53 -21.37
C ARG A 443 -4.21 20.54 -22.63
N LYS A 444 -4.80 20.75 -23.82
CA LYS A 444 -4.04 20.76 -25.09
C LYS A 444 -3.19 22.01 -25.25
N ARG A 445 -3.53 23.07 -24.51
CA ARG A 445 -2.83 24.35 -24.52
C ARG A 445 -1.86 24.51 -23.36
N LEU A 446 -1.65 23.46 -22.56
CA LEU A 446 -0.65 23.47 -21.50
C LEU A 446 0.76 23.59 -22.14
N PRO A 447 1.64 24.44 -21.59
CA PRO A 447 3.01 24.57 -22.08
C PRO A 447 3.75 23.24 -22.01
N VAL A 448 4.59 22.96 -23.02
CA VAL A 448 5.46 21.78 -23.00
C VAL A 448 6.45 21.90 -21.83
N PRO A 449 6.51 20.93 -20.90
CA PRO A 449 7.47 20.96 -19.80
C PRO A 449 8.89 20.78 -20.33
N ASP A 450 9.81 21.59 -19.82
CA ASP A 450 11.23 21.50 -20.16
C ASP A 450 11.96 20.53 -19.21
N PHE A 451 12.08 19.28 -19.64
CA PHE A 451 12.78 18.22 -18.91
C PHE A 451 14.31 18.38 -18.90
N SER A 452 14.89 19.37 -19.61
CA SER A 452 16.34 19.61 -19.56
C SER A 452 16.82 19.99 -18.15
N SER A 453 15.94 20.61 -17.35
CA SER A 453 16.14 20.91 -15.94
C SER A 453 16.14 19.65 -15.05
N LEU A 454 15.39 18.61 -15.46
CA LEU A 454 15.34 17.30 -14.79
C LEU A 454 16.61 16.49 -15.04
N SER A 455 17.23 16.64 -16.22
CA SER A 455 18.60 16.15 -16.45
C SER A 455 19.60 16.89 -15.57
N THR A 456 19.39 18.17 -15.22
CA THR A 456 20.28 18.87 -14.27
C THR A 456 20.09 18.39 -12.82
N LEU A 457 18.88 17.94 -12.45
CA LEU A 457 18.63 17.31 -11.15
C LEU A 457 19.18 15.87 -11.05
N THR A 458 19.26 15.14 -12.16
CA THR A 458 19.85 13.79 -12.22
C THR A 458 21.34 13.78 -12.60
N SER A 459 21.90 14.89 -13.10
CA SER A 459 23.31 14.98 -13.52
C SER A 459 24.11 16.17 -12.99
N ASN A 460 23.65 16.93 -11.98
CA ASN A 460 24.51 17.80 -11.17
C ASN A 460 23.81 18.22 -9.87
N THR A 461 24.10 17.56 -8.75
CA THR A 461 25.25 17.97 -7.94
C THR A 461 25.78 16.75 -7.21
N TYR A 462 26.92 16.21 -7.66
CA TYR A 462 27.71 15.36 -6.77
C TYR A 462 28.17 16.21 -5.59
N ASN A 463 27.35 16.26 -4.54
CA ASN A 463 27.69 16.95 -3.30
C ASN A 463 28.66 16.06 -2.54
N VAL A 464 29.93 16.46 -2.57
CA VAL A 464 30.99 15.89 -1.76
C VAL A 464 30.75 16.29 -0.30
N PRO A 465 31.05 15.43 0.68
CA PRO A 465 31.14 15.84 2.08
C PRO A 465 31.89 17.16 2.26
N ARG A 466 31.28 18.12 2.96
CA ARG A 466 31.86 19.46 3.20
C ARG A 466 32.24 19.69 4.66
N THR A 467 31.72 18.86 5.58
CA THR A 467 32.07 18.90 7.00
C THR A 467 32.74 17.60 7.42
N GLY A 468 33.57 17.64 8.47
CA GLY A 468 34.18 16.43 9.02
C GLY A 468 33.14 15.42 9.52
N MET A 469 31.91 15.85 9.85
CA MET A 469 30.82 14.92 10.16
C MET A 469 30.25 14.26 8.91
N GLU A 470 30.06 15.02 7.82
CA GLU A 470 29.62 14.46 6.55
C GLU A 470 30.64 13.44 6.02
N GLU A 471 31.94 13.70 6.16
CA GLU A 471 33.02 12.77 5.77
C GLU A 471 32.97 11.49 6.60
N TYR A 472 32.81 11.63 7.92
CA TYR A 472 32.70 10.50 8.82
C TYR A 472 31.47 9.62 8.54
N VAL A 473 30.31 10.25 8.35
CA VAL A 473 29.06 9.56 8.01
C VAL A 473 29.19 8.84 6.67
N HIS A 474 29.79 9.50 5.68
CA HIS A 474 30.08 8.92 4.37
C HIS A 474 30.95 7.66 4.45
N ASP A 475 32.06 7.72 5.20
CA ASP A 475 32.95 6.57 5.39
C ASP A 475 32.27 5.39 6.10
N LEU A 476 31.40 5.69 7.07
CA LEU A 476 30.64 4.67 7.78
C LEU A 476 29.59 4.02 6.88
N TRP A 477 28.90 4.82 6.06
CA TRP A 477 27.97 4.31 5.05
C TRP A 477 28.68 3.41 4.04
N CYS A 478 29.85 3.82 3.53
CA CYS A 478 30.64 3.00 2.61
C CYS A 478 31.00 1.63 3.22
N ARG A 479 31.33 1.59 4.53
CA ARG A 479 31.64 0.36 5.26
C ARG A 479 30.41 -0.53 5.45
N VAL A 480 29.30 0.04 5.91
CA VAL A 480 28.05 -0.71 6.16
C VAL A 480 27.46 -1.26 4.87
N LEU A 481 27.45 -0.47 3.80
CA LEU A 481 26.94 -0.86 2.48
C LEU A 481 27.93 -1.73 1.69
N GLN A 482 29.14 -1.98 2.22
CA GLN A 482 30.21 -2.75 1.56
C GLN A 482 30.61 -2.21 0.17
N ILE A 483 30.57 -0.88 -0.01
CA ILE A 483 30.88 -0.18 -1.27
C ILE A 483 32.15 0.68 -1.16
N ALA A 484 33.17 0.14 -0.49
CA ALA A 484 34.43 0.83 -0.21
C ALA A 484 34.99 1.57 -1.45
N GLY A 485 35.23 2.88 -1.31
CA GLY A 485 35.83 3.72 -2.35
C GLY A 485 34.88 4.30 -3.40
N LYS A 486 33.56 4.04 -3.32
CA LYS A 486 32.58 4.69 -4.21
C LYS A 486 32.22 6.10 -3.74
N LYS A 487 32.08 7.00 -4.71
CA LYS A 487 31.67 8.39 -4.53
C LYS A 487 30.15 8.47 -4.28
N ILE A 488 29.74 8.46 -3.01
CA ILE A 488 28.35 8.68 -2.58
C ILE A 488 28.09 10.18 -2.39
N SER A 489 27.03 10.72 -2.98
CA SER A 489 26.65 12.13 -2.77
C SER A 489 25.98 12.33 -1.41
N THR A 490 26.23 13.46 -0.74
CA THR A 490 25.67 13.70 0.60
C THR A 490 24.14 13.83 0.66
N THR A 491 23.51 14.02 -0.49
CA THR A 491 22.05 14.19 -0.66
C THR A 491 21.36 12.93 -1.19
N ILE A 492 22.10 11.84 -1.44
CA ILE A 492 21.50 10.58 -1.91
C ILE A 492 20.88 9.84 -0.74
N GLU A 493 19.74 9.18 -0.99
CA GLU A 493 19.03 8.44 0.03
C GLU A 493 19.67 7.06 0.27
N PHE A 494 19.82 6.65 1.54
CA PHE A 494 20.45 5.39 1.96
C PHE A 494 19.84 4.16 1.25
N LEU A 495 18.52 4.16 1.10
CA LEU A 495 17.78 3.07 0.47
C LEU A 495 18.09 2.96 -1.04
N THR A 496 18.25 4.10 -1.72
CA THR A 496 18.52 4.14 -3.17
C THR A 496 19.89 3.59 -3.58
N ILE A 497 20.82 3.46 -2.63
CA ILE A 497 22.16 2.93 -2.85
C ILE A 497 22.33 1.50 -2.31
N GLY A 498 21.23 0.78 -2.10
CA GLY A 498 21.22 -0.61 -1.65
C GLY A 498 21.13 -0.79 -0.13
N GLY A 499 20.85 0.27 0.61
CA GLY A 499 20.58 0.19 2.04
C GLY A 499 19.21 -0.44 2.35
N HIS A 500 19.13 -1.17 3.46
CA HIS A 500 17.88 -1.73 3.98
C HIS A 500 17.85 -1.68 5.51
N SER A 501 16.71 -2.02 6.13
CA SER A 501 16.48 -1.83 7.57
C SER A 501 17.55 -2.48 8.46
N LEU A 502 18.05 -3.65 8.10
CA LEU A 502 19.13 -4.31 8.86
C LEU A 502 20.46 -3.53 8.80
N LEU A 503 20.89 -3.10 7.60
CA LEU A 503 22.08 -2.25 7.45
C LEU A 503 21.90 -0.91 8.16
N PHE A 504 20.68 -0.38 8.13
CA PHE A 504 20.34 0.84 8.85
C PHE A 504 20.43 0.68 10.37
N ILE A 505 19.96 -0.44 10.91
CA ILE A 505 20.07 -0.78 12.33
C ILE A 505 21.54 -0.91 12.73
N GLN A 506 22.37 -1.56 11.90
CA GLN A 506 23.82 -1.65 12.13
C GLN A 506 24.48 -0.26 12.12
N LEU A 507 24.13 0.57 11.14
CA LEU A 507 24.60 1.95 11.04
C LEU A 507 24.20 2.77 12.27
N TYR A 508 22.94 2.68 12.72
CA TYR A 508 22.43 3.36 13.89
C TYR A 508 23.11 2.89 15.18
N HIS A 509 23.37 1.59 15.34
CA HIS A 509 24.14 1.08 16.48
C HIS A 509 25.59 1.60 16.47
N HIS A 510 26.21 1.74 15.29
CA HIS A 510 27.51 2.40 15.19
C HIS A 510 27.44 3.88 15.61
N TYR A 511 26.39 4.62 15.26
CA TYR A 511 26.19 5.98 15.78
C TYR A 511 26.03 6.01 17.30
N GLN A 512 25.18 5.15 17.86
CA GLN A 512 24.97 5.07 19.30
C GLN A 512 26.27 4.80 20.07
N SER A 513 27.05 3.81 19.61
CA SER A 513 28.32 3.43 20.23
C SER A 513 29.34 4.56 20.27
N ILE A 514 29.30 5.48 19.30
CA ILE A 514 30.37 6.46 19.08
C ILE A 514 29.99 7.83 19.64
N PHE A 515 28.71 8.20 19.55
CA PHE A 515 28.20 9.47 20.05
C PHE A 515 27.58 9.37 21.45
N GLY A 516 27.46 8.16 22.01
CA GLY A 516 27.07 7.95 23.41
C GLY A 516 25.62 8.30 23.73
N PHE A 517 24.74 8.36 22.73
CA PHE A 517 23.31 8.56 22.93
C PHE A 517 22.59 7.21 23.03
N ASP A 518 21.52 7.15 23.84
CA ASP A 518 20.66 5.97 23.93
C ASP A 518 19.42 6.10 23.01
N SER A 519 18.70 4.99 22.84
CA SER A 519 17.50 4.94 22.00
C SER A 519 16.30 5.72 22.57
N GLN A 520 16.37 6.17 23.83
CA GLN A 520 15.34 7.04 24.44
C GLN A 520 15.62 8.51 24.12
N MET A 521 16.89 8.92 24.11
CA MET A 521 17.34 10.28 23.81
C MET A 521 17.20 10.60 22.32
N LEU A 522 17.57 9.67 21.45
CA LEU A 522 17.46 9.85 20.01
C LEU A 522 17.03 8.54 19.36
N PRO A 523 15.71 8.29 19.23
CA PRO A 523 15.20 7.03 18.66
C PRO A 523 15.68 6.82 17.22
N ILE A 524 15.48 5.63 16.67
CA ILE A 524 15.90 5.32 15.29
C ILE A 524 15.04 6.02 14.22
N THR A 525 13.77 6.34 14.56
CA THR A 525 12.78 6.94 13.66
C THR A 525 13.25 8.23 12.96
N PRO A 526 13.85 9.22 13.65
CA PRO A 526 14.33 10.46 13.03
C PRO A 526 15.49 10.27 12.06
N PHE A 527 16.25 9.16 12.16
CA PHE A 527 17.25 8.77 11.18
C PHE A 527 16.59 8.06 9.98
N LEU A 528 15.58 7.22 10.21
CA LEU A 528 14.82 6.56 9.13
C LEU A 528 14.06 7.57 8.25
N GLN A 529 13.48 8.61 8.86
CA GLN A 529 12.77 9.70 8.17
C GLN A 529 13.69 10.67 7.42
N ARG A 530 15.01 10.61 7.68
CA ARG A 530 16.02 11.52 7.12
C ARG A 530 17.09 10.70 6.46
N ALA A 531 16.82 10.22 5.25
CA ALA A 531 17.60 9.14 4.66
C ALA A 531 18.89 9.60 3.98
N THR A 532 19.47 10.78 4.26
CA THR A 532 20.68 11.28 3.58
C THR A 532 21.87 11.51 4.52
N ILE A 533 23.10 11.44 3.98
CA ILE A 533 24.35 11.69 4.74
C ILE A 533 24.33 13.09 5.38
N SER A 534 23.89 14.12 4.66
CA SER A 534 23.87 15.49 5.19
C SER A 534 22.88 15.64 6.35
N GLU A 535 21.74 14.95 6.29
CA GLU A 535 20.76 15.00 7.38
C GLU A 535 21.21 14.19 8.61
N HIS A 536 21.82 13.02 8.41
CA HIS A 536 22.43 12.24 9.49
C HIS A 536 23.56 13.03 10.17
N ALA A 537 24.44 13.66 9.37
CA ALA A 537 25.51 14.50 9.88
C ALA A 537 24.97 15.66 10.73
N LYS A 538 23.96 16.39 10.25
CA LYS A 538 23.32 17.48 11.02
C LYS A 538 22.68 17.00 12.32
N LEU A 539 22.08 15.81 12.31
CA LEU A 539 21.46 15.24 13.51
C LEU A 539 22.53 14.89 14.54
N LEU A 540 23.64 14.27 14.11
CA LEU A 540 24.77 13.91 14.97
C LEU A 540 25.56 15.14 15.44
N GLU A 541 25.69 16.18 14.62
CA GLU A 541 26.30 17.46 15.00
C GLU A 541 25.53 18.18 16.11
N LYS A 542 24.19 18.07 16.12
CA LYS A 542 23.36 18.62 17.20
C LYS A 542 23.59 17.92 18.55
N ILE A 543 24.01 16.65 18.53
CA ILE A 543 24.36 15.90 19.75
C ILE A 543 25.70 16.37 20.33
N LYS A 544 26.62 16.87 19.48
CA LYS A 544 27.94 17.39 19.93
C LYS A 544 27.87 18.64 20.80
N PHE A 545 26.71 19.27 21.02
CA PHE A 545 26.55 20.47 21.84
C PHE A 545 25.58 20.37 23.03
N ALA A 546 25.14 19.16 23.40
CA ALA A 546 24.37 18.97 24.64
C ALA A 546 24.78 17.67 25.34
N ASP A 547 25.43 17.83 26.50
CA ASP A 547 25.55 16.85 27.58
C ASP A 547 26.20 15.48 27.28
N ILE A 548 27.51 15.48 27.04
CA ILE A 548 28.34 14.30 27.36
C ILE A 548 28.67 14.36 28.85
N LYS A 549 27.87 13.68 29.69
CA LYS A 549 28.36 13.21 30.99
C LYS A 549 28.94 11.81 30.80
N PRO A 550 30.21 11.56 31.17
CA PRO A 550 30.72 10.20 31.20
C PRO A 550 29.90 9.40 32.21
N LYS A 551 29.12 8.42 31.73
CA LYS A 551 28.56 7.39 32.62
C LYS A 551 29.73 6.56 33.13
N VAL A 552 30.22 6.92 34.30
CA VAL A 552 30.95 6.00 35.18
C VAL A 552 30.00 4.83 35.45
N TRP A 553 30.45 3.61 35.18
CA TRP A 553 29.73 2.40 35.54
C TRP A 553 29.44 2.42 37.04
N GLN A 554 28.19 2.68 37.41
CA GLN A 554 27.70 2.39 38.76
C GLN A 554 27.05 1.01 38.71
N SER A 555 27.47 0.17 39.65
CA SER A 555 26.96 -1.17 39.88
C SER A 555 25.45 -1.19 39.88
N LEU A 556 24.87 -2.12 39.11
CA LEU A 556 23.44 -2.35 39.00
C LEU A 556 22.88 -2.62 40.41
N HIS A 557 22.02 -1.75 40.92
CA HIS A 557 21.22 -2.07 42.09
C HIS A 557 20.10 -3.02 41.63
N ILE A 558 20.27 -4.30 41.97
CA ILE A 558 19.27 -5.35 41.79
C ILE A 558 18.13 -5.07 42.77
N ASN A 559 16.88 -5.10 42.32
CA ASN A 559 15.72 -4.98 43.21
C ASN A 559 15.37 -6.34 43.83
N GLU A 560 14.60 -6.35 44.93
CA GLU A 560 14.27 -7.58 45.68
C GLU A 560 13.64 -8.69 44.81
N GLY A 561 12.93 -8.34 43.74
CA GLY A 561 12.36 -9.31 42.80
C GLY A 561 13.37 -9.95 41.85
N GLN A 562 14.45 -9.25 41.52
CA GLN A 562 15.53 -9.74 40.65
C GLN A 562 16.58 -10.55 41.43
N GLU A 563 16.76 -10.28 42.72
CA GLU A 563 17.61 -11.08 43.61
C GLU A 563 17.08 -12.51 43.79
N TYR A 564 15.75 -12.69 43.72
CA TYR A 564 15.10 -14.00 43.77
C TYR A 564 15.37 -14.87 42.53
N PHE A 565 15.56 -14.26 41.35
CA PHE A 565 15.75 -14.98 40.08
C PHE A 565 17.20 -15.12 39.63
N PHE A 566 18.10 -14.22 40.07
CA PHE A 566 19.47 -14.12 39.57
C PHE A 566 20.53 -14.03 40.69
N GLY A 567 20.14 -14.12 41.96
CA GLY A 567 21.08 -14.18 43.07
C GLY A 567 21.72 -15.57 43.14
N ASP A 568 23.06 -15.62 43.10
CA ASP A 568 23.80 -16.83 43.41
C ASP A 568 23.50 -17.29 44.84
N LYS A 569 22.86 -18.46 44.97
CA LYS A 569 23.00 -19.34 46.12
C LYS A 569 23.32 -20.75 45.65
#